data_AF-A0A5M8FQ61-F1
#
_entry.id   AF-A0A5M8FQ61-F1
#
_cell.length_a   1.000
_cell.length_b   1.000
_cell.length_c   1.000
_cell.angle_alpha   90.00
_cell.angle_beta   90.00
_cell.angle_gamma   90.00
#
_symmetry.space_group_name_H-M   'P 1'
#
loop_
_entity.id
_entity.type
_entity.pdbx_description
1 polymer ?
#
loop_
_entity_poly.entity_id
_entity_poly.type
_entity_poly.pdbx_seq_one_letter_code
_entity_poly.pdbx_strand_id
1 'polypeptide(L)'
;MLNRQALARFACGFARPTWHGFRLRAVDGTTFQVPQSEDIERFFGAPSSGPVLARGSVLYDLDLDMILDFAVAAYCVSERKLALGHLNAAAPGDLLLYDRGYPIAGTRPFGCLPCIWPWASTV
;
A
#
# COMPACT_ATOMS: atom_id res chain seq x y z
N MET A 1 -11.79 -2.17 -12.77
CA MET A 1 -11.76 -0.91 -11.98
C MET A 1 -11.14 0.22 -12.80
N LEU A 2 -11.52 1.46 -12.51
CA LEU A 2 -11.14 2.68 -13.25
C LEU A 2 -9.63 2.89 -13.34
N ASN A 3 -8.87 2.66 -12.24
CA ASN A 3 -7.42 2.91 -12.23
C ASN A 3 -6.68 2.07 -13.29
N ARG A 4 -7.03 0.78 -13.41
CA ARG A 4 -6.42 -0.11 -14.43
C ARG A 4 -6.69 0.35 -15.86
N GLN A 5 -7.88 0.93 -16.12
CA GLN A 5 -8.21 1.45 -17.44
C GLN A 5 -7.39 2.72 -17.76
N ALA A 6 -7.22 3.61 -16.79
CA ALA A 6 -6.35 4.78 -16.94
C ALA A 6 -4.90 4.37 -17.21
N LEU A 7 -4.34 3.47 -16.38
CA LEU A 7 -2.98 2.95 -16.56
C LEU A 7 -2.79 2.31 -17.94
N ALA A 8 -3.72 1.47 -18.39
CA ALA A 8 -3.64 0.85 -19.70
C ALA A 8 -3.64 1.89 -20.85
N ARG A 9 -4.40 2.98 -20.69
CA ARG A 9 -4.50 4.05 -21.70
C ARG A 9 -3.23 4.88 -21.81
N PHE A 10 -2.55 5.14 -20.69
CA PHE A 10 -1.34 5.97 -20.64
C PHE A 10 -0.06 5.17 -20.86
N ALA A 11 -0.02 3.90 -20.45
CA ALA A 11 1.16 3.05 -20.59
C ALA A 11 1.57 2.75 -22.04
N CYS A 12 0.61 2.70 -22.97
CA CYS A 12 0.87 2.37 -24.39
C CYS A 12 1.11 3.60 -25.28
N GLY A 13 0.94 4.82 -24.75
CA GLY A 13 0.93 6.04 -25.55
C GLY A 13 2.29 6.69 -25.76
N PHE A 14 3.31 6.33 -24.97
CA PHE A 14 4.55 7.10 -24.87
C PHE A 14 5.78 6.21 -24.64
N ALA A 15 6.93 6.62 -25.19
CA ALA A 15 8.21 6.02 -24.85
C ALA A 15 8.52 6.30 -23.38
N ARG A 16 8.83 5.25 -22.63
CA ARG A 16 9.05 5.34 -21.18
C ARG A 16 10.54 5.31 -20.87
N PRO A 17 11.08 6.30 -20.14
CA PRO A 17 12.46 6.21 -19.69
C PRO A 17 12.61 4.96 -18.80
N THR A 18 13.76 4.31 -18.90
CA THR A 18 14.14 3.21 -18.02
C THR A 18 15.47 3.55 -17.38
N TRP A 19 15.66 3.09 -16.15
CA TRP A 19 16.92 3.21 -15.44
C TRP A 19 17.66 1.89 -15.54
N HIS A 20 18.78 1.86 -16.27
CA HIS A 20 19.55 0.63 -16.55
C HIS A 20 18.69 -0.55 -17.08
N GLY A 21 17.66 -0.25 -17.88
CA GLY A 21 16.74 -1.25 -18.42
C GLY A 21 15.59 -1.65 -17.50
N PHE A 22 15.49 -1.05 -16.31
CA PHE A 22 14.39 -1.26 -15.37
C PHE A 22 13.40 -0.11 -15.36
N ARG A 23 12.13 -0.43 -15.11
CA ARG A 23 11.10 0.56 -14.79
C ARG A 23 11.11 0.82 -13.29
N LEU A 24 11.26 2.06 -12.87
CA LEU A 24 11.39 2.38 -11.45
C LEU A 24 10.02 2.45 -10.78
N ARG A 25 9.87 1.74 -9.67
CA ARG A 25 8.64 1.71 -8.88
C ARG A 25 8.96 2.04 -7.43
N ALA A 26 8.26 3.00 -6.84
CA ALA A 26 8.44 3.34 -5.44
C ALA A 26 7.29 2.76 -4.62
N VAL A 27 7.60 2.22 -3.44
CA VAL A 27 6.60 1.87 -2.45
C VAL A 27 6.77 2.77 -1.24
N ASP A 28 5.68 3.41 -0.84
CA ASP A 28 5.65 4.25 0.35
C ASP A 28 4.39 3.98 1.16
N GLY A 29 4.47 4.22 2.46
CA GLY A 29 3.37 4.05 3.39
C GLY A 29 2.97 5.36 4.04
N THR A 30 1.72 5.42 4.47
CA THR A 30 1.21 6.58 5.20
C THR A 30 0.22 6.15 6.26
N THR A 31 0.00 7.00 7.25
CA THR A 31 -1.07 6.86 8.23
C THR A 31 -1.93 8.11 8.17
N PHE A 32 -3.24 7.92 8.06
CA PHE A 32 -4.20 9.01 8.03
C PHE A 32 -5.25 8.82 9.13
N GLN A 33 -5.66 9.96 9.69
CA GLN A 33 -6.82 10.02 10.56
C GLN A 33 -8.09 9.94 9.71
N VAL A 34 -9.03 9.09 10.10
CA VAL A 34 -10.34 8.94 9.45
C VAL A 34 -11.46 9.50 10.33
N PRO A 35 -12.62 9.88 9.76
CA PRO A 35 -13.76 10.35 10.55
C PRO A 35 -14.19 9.31 11.59
N GLN A 36 -14.67 9.77 12.74
CA GLN A 36 -15.14 8.85 13.79
C GLN A 36 -16.60 8.47 13.55
N SER A 37 -16.85 7.17 13.42
CA SER A 37 -18.17 6.55 13.46
C SER A 37 -18.03 5.10 13.91
N GLU A 38 -19.10 4.51 14.45
CA GLU A 38 -19.09 3.12 14.93
C GLU A 38 -18.62 2.14 13.84
N ASP A 39 -19.08 2.32 12.60
CA ASP A 39 -18.69 1.48 11.46
C ASP A 39 -17.20 1.63 11.10
N ILE A 40 -16.68 2.87 11.11
CA ILE A 40 -15.27 3.14 10.80
C ILE A 40 -14.36 2.60 11.91
N GLU A 41 -14.76 2.78 13.17
CA GLU A 41 -14.07 2.21 14.34
C GLU A 41 -14.02 0.69 14.29
N ARG A 42 -15.14 0.07 13.92
CA ARG A 42 -15.24 -1.38 13.77
C ARG A 42 -14.33 -1.91 12.64
N PHE A 43 -14.15 -1.16 11.56
CA PHE A 43 -13.32 -1.56 10.43
C PHE A 43 -11.83 -1.28 10.65
N PHE A 44 -11.47 -0.06 11.03
CA PHE A 44 -10.09 0.40 11.14
C PHE A 44 -9.45 0.17 12.52
N GLY A 45 -10.27 -0.18 13.50
CA GLY A 45 -9.88 -0.29 14.90
C GLY A 45 -9.80 1.08 15.57
N ALA A 46 -10.33 1.17 16.78
CA ALA A 46 -10.21 2.36 17.62
C ALA A 46 -9.13 2.15 18.70
N PRO A 47 -8.19 3.09 18.89
CA PRO A 47 -7.35 3.08 20.09
C PRO A 47 -8.23 3.34 21.33
N SER A 48 -7.81 2.84 22.49
CA SER A 48 -8.51 3.06 23.77
C SER A 48 -8.69 4.54 24.14
N SER A 49 -7.86 5.41 23.56
CA SER A 49 -7.97 6.85 23.62
C SER A 49 -7.29 7.43 22.37
N GLY A 50 -8.00 8.25 21.60
CA GLY A 50 -7.42 8.96 20.44
C GLY A 50 -8.23 8.79 19.15
N PRO A 51 -7.75 9.39 18.04
CA PRO A 51 -8.43 9.31 16.76
C PRO A 51 -8.36 7.91 16.15
N VAL A 52 -9.34 7.58 15.30
CA VAL A 52 -9.31 6.38 14.48
C VAL A 52 -8.30 6.58 13.36
N LEU A 53 -7.38 5.62 13.23
CA LEU A 53 -6.31 5.68 12.25
C LEU A 53 -6.47 4.58 11.21
N ALA A 54 -6.06 4.88 9.99
CA ALA A 54 -5.95 3.94 8.90
C ALA A 54 -4.53 3.99 8.33
N ARG A 55 -4.06 2.85 7.84
CA ARG A 55 -2.77 2.73 7.17
C ARG A 55 -2.97 2.61 5.67
N GLY A 56 -2.29 3.46 4.92
CA GLY A 56 -2.19 3.39 3.48
C GLY A 56 -0.83 2.86 3.03
N SER A 57 -0.79 2.24 1.87
CA SER A 57 0.44 2.00 1.13
C SER A 57 0.18 2.17 -0.36
N VAL A 58 1.17 2.68 -1.08
CA VAL A 58 1.09 2.97 -2.50
C VAL A 58 2.23 2.30 -3.24
N LEU A 59 1.94 1.74 -4.41
CA LEU A 59 2.91 1.42 -5.44
C LEU A 59 2.84 2.49 -6.51
N TYR A 60 3.92 3.24 -6.66
CA TYR A 60 4.02 4.39 -7.55
C TYR A 60 4.90 4.10 -8.75
N ASP A 61 4.44 4.50 -9.93
CA ASP A 61 5.18 4.48 -11.18
C ASP A 61 5.92 5.81 -11.34
N LEU A 62 7.25 5.77 -11.16
CA LEU A 62 8.09 6.97 -11.25
C LEU A 62 8.25 7.50 -12.68
N ASP A 63 7.98 6.69 -13.70
CA ASP A 63 8.11 7.13 -15.09
C ASP A 63 6.80 7.72 -15.64
N LEU A 64 5.65 7.23 -15.17
CA LEU A 64 4.33 7.77 -15.55
C LEU A 64 3.82 8.84 -14.59
N ASP A 65 4.43 8.98 -13.41
CA ASP A 65 3.92 9.82 -12.34
C ASP A 65 2.48 9.40 -11.94
N MET A 66 2.27 8.09 -11.76
CA MET A 66 0.96 7.49 -11.54
C MET A 66 0.97 6.43 -10.44
N ILE A 67 -0.15 6.31 -9.73
CA ILE A 67 -0.38 5.24 -8.75
C ILE A 67 -0.77 3.96 -9.50
N LEU A 68 0.08 2.93 -9.40
CA LEU A 68 -0.21 1.60 -9.95
C LEU A 68 -1.18 0.83 -9.07
N ASP A 69 -0.93 0.89 -7.76
CA ASP A 69 -1.72 0.18 -6.76
C ASP A 69 -1.77 0.98 -5.46
N PHE A 70 -2.90 0.90 -4.77
CA PHE A 70 -3.11 1.59 -3.50
C PHE A 70 -3.93 0.70 -2.58
N ALA A 71 -3.43 0.50 -1.37
CA ALA A 71 -4.07 -0.33 -0.37
C ALA A 71 -4.33 0.49 0.90
N VAL A 72 -5.50 0.29 1.48
CA VAL A 72 -5.92 0.91 2.75
C VAL A 72 -6.31 -0.20 3.72
N ALA A 73 -5.81 -0.11 4.94
CA ALA A 73 -6.12 -1.06 6.00
C ALA A 73 -6.26 -0.39 7.38
N ALA A 74 -6.85 -1.12 8.33
CA ALA A 74 -6.83 -0.88 9.77
C ALA A 74 -5.42 -0.65 10.25
N TYR A 75 -5.31 0.21 11.25
CA TYR A 75 -4.03 0.65 11.78
C TYR A 75 -3.14 -0.50 12.32
N CYS A 76 -3.76 -1.59 12.79
CA CYS A 76 -3.05 -2.75 13.30
C CYS A 76 -2.33 -3.56 12.19
N VAL A 77 -2.69 -3.38 10.91
CA VAL A 77 -2.02 -4.04 9.79
C VAL A 77 -0.68 -3.38 9.54
N SER A 78 0.41 -4.14 9.62
CA SER A 78 1.76 -3.61 9.38
C SER A 78 1.91 -3.05 7.96
N GLU A 79 2.61 -1.92 7.82
CA GLU A 79 2.96 -1.31 6.53
C GLU A 79 3.64 -2.31 5.58
N ARG A 80 4.56 -3.13 6.12
CA ARG A 80 5.21 -4.22 5.40
C ARG A 80 4.22 -5.18 4.72
N LYS A 81 3.10 -5.50 5.37
CA LYS A 81 2.10 -6.42 4.80
C LYS A 81 1.43 -5.80 3.57
N LEU A 82 1.12 -4.50 3.62
CA LEU A 82 0.55 -3.78 2.48
C LEU A 82 1.56 -3.67 1.33
N ALA A 83 2.81 -3.30 1.65
CA ALA A 83 3.90 -3.22 0.69
C ALA A 83 4.22 -4.54 -0.01
N LEU A 84 4.11 -5.68 0.69
CA LEU A 84 4.21 -7.00 0.07
C LEU A 84 3.01 -7.31 -0.83
N GLY A 85 1.81 -6.81 -0.49
CA GLY A 85 0.62 -6.93 -1.33
C GLY A 85 0.79 -6.30 -2.71
N HIS A 86 1.51 -5.18 -2.78
CA HIS A 86 1.83 -4.50 -4.05
C HIS A 86 2.65 -5.32 -5.04
N LEU A 87 3.32 -6.40 -4.59
CA LEU A 87 4.01 -7.32 -5.51
C LEU A 87 3.06 -7.97 -6.52
N ASN A 88 1.76 -8.07 -6.21
CA ASN A 88 0.74 -8.56 -7.15
C ASN A 88 0.50 -7.60 -8.32
N ALA A 89 0.85 -6.32 -8.17
CA ALA A 89 0.74 -5.30 -9.20
C ALA A 89 2.08 -5.01 -9.92
N ALA A 90 3.19 -5.58 -9.42
CA ALA A 90 4.49 -5.49 -10.05
C ALA A 90 4.63 -6.47 -11.22
N ALA A 91 5.51 -6.16 -12.16
CA ALA A 91 5.79 -7.00 -13.32
C ALA A 91 7.31 -7.20 -13.52
N PRO A 92 7.73 -8.28 -14.22
CA PRO A 92 9.12 -8.45 -14.60
C PRO A 92 9.69 -7.20 -15.29
N GLY A 93 10.91 -6.83 -14.91
CA GLY A 93 11.55 -5.59 -15.34
C GLY A 93 11.27 -4.37 -14.46
N ASP A 94 10.45 -4.51 -13.42
CA ASP A 94 10.31 -3.48 -12.39
C ASP A 94 11.46 -3.56 -11.38
N LEU A 95 12.03 -2.41 -11.03
CA LEU A 95 12.91 -2.24 -9.87
C LEU A 95 12.13 -1.50 -8.78
N LEU A 96 11.76 -2.24 -7.74
CA LEU A 96 11.00 -1.70 -6.61
C LEU A 96 11.94 -1.08 -5.58
N LEU A 97 11.65 0.17 -5.24
CA LEU A 97 12.37 0.98 -4.27
C LEU A 97 11.51 1.09 -3.02
N TYR A 98 12.10 0.79 -1.87
CA TYR A 98 11.48 0.88 -0.56
C TYR A 98 12.29 1.82 0.33
N ASP A 99 11.63 2.54 1.22
CA ASP A 99 12.33 3.23 2.31
C ASP A 99 12.98 2.22 3.28
N ARG A 100 14.04 2.64 3.96
CA ARG A 100 14.72 1.89 5.02
C ARG A 100 13.79 1.54 6.19
N GLY A 101 12.71 2.31 6.37
CA GLY A 101 11.68 2.05 7.36
C GLY A 101 10.96 0.70 7.18
N TYR A 102 11.02 0.09 5.99
CA TYR A 102 10.50 -1.26 5.76
C TYR A 102 11.41 -2.32 6.41
N PRO A 103 10.97 -3.00 7.47
CA PRO A 103 11.82 -3.91 8.21
C PRO A 103 12.10 -5.18 7.38
N ILE A 104 13.37 -5.38 7.00
CA ILE A 104 13.87 -6.63 6.39
C ILE A 104 14.12 -7.64 7.51
N ALA A 105 13.18 -8.59 7.66
CA ALA A 105 13.23 -9.83 8.46
C ALA A 105 13.49 -9.75 9.99
N GLY A 106 12.59 -10.34 10.79
CA GLY A 106 12.96 -10.99 12.06
C GLY A 106 12.26 -10.58 13.35
N THR A 107 11.57 -9.45 13.43
CA THR A 107 10.92 -9.02 14.69
C THR A 107 9.42 -9.27 14.65
N ARG A 108 8.94 -10.22 15.47
CA ARG A 108 7.51 -10.28 15.80
C ARG A 108 7.13 -8.93 16.40
N PRO A 109 6.10 -8.23 15.90
CA PRO A 109 5.67 -7.01 16.55
C PRO A 109 5.14 -7.38 17.94
N PHE A 110 5.69 -6.71 18.94
CA PHE A 110 5.16 -6.71 20.29
C PHE A 110 3.65 -6.43 20.27
N GLY A 111 2.87 -7.33 20.86
CA GLY A 111 1.69 -6.97 21.64
C GLY A 111 0.50 -6.30 20.96
N CYS A 112 0.25 -6.50 19.66
CA CYS A 112 -1.08 -6.22 19.11
C CYS A 112 -1.92 -7.49 19.14
N LEU A 113 -3.12 -7.43 19.72
CA LEU A 113 -4.16 -8.45 19.58
C LEU A 113 -4.27 -8.87 18.10
N PRO A 114 -4.54 -10.15 17.78
CA PRO A 114 -4.69 -10.58 16.40
C PRO A 114 -5.74 -9.69 15.72
N CYS A 115 -5.35 -9.00 14.64
CA CYS A 115 -6.30 -8.28 13.80
C CYS A 115 -7.31 -9.31 13.28
N ILE A 116 -8.51 -9.37 13.87
CA ILE A 116 -9.62 -10.08 13.26
C ILE A 116 -10.05 -9.19 12.11
N TRP A 117 -9.50 -9.48 10.93
CA TRP A 117 -9.81 -8.80 9.70
C TRP A 117 -10.79 -9.67 8.90
N PRO A 118 -12.12 -9.47 9.04
CA PRO A 118 -13.09 -10.35 8.40
C PRO A 118 -13.15 -10.23 6.87
N TRP A 119 -12.48 -9.23 6.28
CA TRP A 119 -12.53 -8.93 4.84
C TRP A 119 -11.20 -9.15 4.09
N ALA A 120 -10.32 -10.03 4.59
CA ALA A 120 -8.95 -10.16 4.08
C ALA A 120 -8.89 -10.81 2.69
N SER A 121 -10.05 -11.24 2.19
CA SER A 121 -10.25 -11.95 0.93
C SER A 121 -10.85 -11.08 -0.18
N THR A 122 -11.06 -9.78 0.02
CA THR A 122 -11.85 -8.96 -0.93
C THR A 122 -11.15 -7.68 -1.42
N VAL A 123 -9.82 -7.61 -1.40
CA VAL A 123 -9.07 -6.54 -2.10
C VAL A 123 -8.09 -7.16 -3.09
#